data_AF-A0A523NNQ8-F1
#
_entry.id   AF-A0A523NNQ8-F1
#
_cell.length_a   1.000
_cell.length_b   1.000
_cell.length_c   1.000
_cell.angle_alpha   90.00
_cell.angle_beta   90.00
_cell.angle_gamma   90.00
#
_symmetry.space_group_name_H-M   'P 1'
#
loop_
_entity.id
_entity.type
_entity.pdbx_description
1 polymer ?
#
loop_
_entity_poly.entity_id
_entity_poly.type
_entity_poly.pdbx_seq_one_letter_code
_entity_poly.pdbx_strand_id
1 'polypeptide(L)' 'FYGESNGNFIARDASSGAKLWGFATGAGVNAPPVTYSVDGEQFVAVAAGGHRLFKFPLGDAIIAFGLPDER' A
#
# COMPACT_ATOMS: atom_id res chain seq x y z
N PHE A 1 -4.15 3.14 -6.43
CA PHE A 1 -3.71 2.72 -5.08
C PHE A 1 -3.55 3.95 -4.20
N TYR A 2 -3.90 3.85 -2.93
CA TYR A 2 -3.63 4.91 -1.94
C TYR A 2 -3.56 4.31 -0.53
N GLY A 3 -2.88 5.03 0.36
CA GLY A 3 -2.79 4.72 1.77
C GLY A 3 -3.71 5.60 2.62
N GLU A 4 -4.15 5.06 3.76
CA GLU A 4 -4.92 5.77 4.78
C GLU A 4 -4.09 5.87 6.07
N SER A 5 -4.29 6.95 6.84
CA SER A 5 -3.57 7.17 8.10
C SER A 5 -3.82 6.07 9.15
N ASN A 6 -4.92 5.33 9.04
CA ASN A 6 -5.25 4.19 9.92
C ASN A 6 -4.52 2.89 9.55
N GLY A 7 -3.72 2.92 8.48
CA GLY A 7 -2.89 1.80 8.04
C GLY A 7 -3.48 0.90 6.98
N ASN A 8 -4.65 1.26 6.42
CA ASN A 8 -5.15 0.59 5.22
C ASN A 8 -4.35 1.02 3.98
N PHE A 9 -3.97 0.05 3.16
CA PHE A 9 -3.51 0.26 1.80
C PHE A 9 -4.55 -0.32 0.83
N ILE A 10 -5.07 0.49 -0.09
CA ILE A 10 -6.28 0.17 -0.86
C ILE A 10 -6.06 0.32 -2.37
N ALA A 11 -6.63 -0.63 -3.12
CA ALA A 11 -6.83 -0.53 -4.56
C ALA A 11 -8.31 -0.26 -4.88
N ARG A 12 -8.54 0.68 -5.79
CA ARG A 12 -9.86 1.02 -6.31
C ARG A 12 -9.85 0.95 -7.83
N ASP A 13 -11.00 0.63 -8.39
CA ASP A 13 -11.28 0.80 -9.80
C ASP A 13 -11.18 2.29 -10.16
N ALA A 14 -10.46 2.61 -11.24
CA ALA A 14 -10.12 3.99 -11.59
C ALA A 14 -11.31 4.80 -12.12
N SER A 15 -12.29 4.13 -12.73
CA SER A 15 -13.44 4.79 -13.37
C SER A 15 -14.59 4.98 -12.39
N SER A 16 -14.87 3.97 -11.57
CA SER A 16 -16.02 3.93 -10.65
C SER A 16 -15.66 4.26 -9.20
N GLY A 17 -14.39 4.17 -8.81
CA GLY A 17 -13.96 4.30 -7.42
C GLY A 17 -14.32 3.10 -6.54
N ALA A 18 -14.89 2.02 -7.10
CA ALA A 18 -15.21 0.81 -6.36
C ALA A 18 -13.95 0.20 -5.73
N LYS A 19 -14.03 -0.24 -4.47
CA LYS A 19 -12.90 -0.91 -3.80
C LYS A 19 -12.71 -2.31 -4.40
N LEU A 20 -11.51 -2.60 -4.88
CA LEU A 20 -11.15 -3.89 -5.48
C LEU A 20 -10.36 -4.76 -4.50
N TRP A 21 -9.49 -4.15 -3.71
CA TRP A 21 -8.61 -4.86 -2.79
C TRP A 21 -8.15 -3.95 -1.64
N GLY A 22 -7.70 -4.53 -0.53
CA GLY A 22 -6.97 -3.80 0.48
C GLY A 22 -6.22 -4.70 1.45
N PHE A 23 -5.23 -4.12 2.12
CA PHE A 23 -4.38 -4.78 3.11
C PHE A 23 -4.15 -3.87 4.31
N ALA A 24 -4.19 -4.43 5.51
CA ALA A 24 -3.87 -3.71 6.75
C ALA A 24 -2.38 -3.83 7.02
N THR A 25 -1.66 -2.72 6.89
CA THR A 25 -0.19 -2.69 7.04
C THR A 25 0.27 -2.62 8.50
N GLY A 26 -0.66 -2.37 9.43
CA GLY A 26 -0.39 -2.24 10.86
C GLY A 26 0.05 -0.85 11.34
N ALA A 27 0.42 0.06 10.42
CA ALA A 27 0.81 1.43 10.71
C ALA A 27 0.35 2.40 9.61
N GLY A 28 0.26 3.70 9.91
CA GLY A 28 -0.28 4.68 8.94
C GLY A 28 0.46 4.71 7.58
N VAL A 29 -0.31 4.76 6.49
CA VAL A 29 0.23 4.79 5.12
C VAL A 29 0.04 6.19 4.54
N ASN A 30 0.98 7.09 4.85
CA ASN A 30 0.89 8.51 4.49
C ASN A 30 1.71 8.88 3.24
N ALA A 31 2.70 8.07 2.88
CA ALA A 31 3.51 8.26 1.69
C ALA A 31 2.75 7.81 0.42
N PRO A 32 3.01 8.43 -0.74
CA PRO A 32 2.48 7.93 -2.00
C PRO A 32 3.09 6.56 -2.32
N PRO A 33 2.30 5.59 -2.84
CA PRO A 33 2.83 4.34 -3.35
C PRO A 33 3.58 4.56 -4.68
N VAL A 34 4.48 3.65 -5.01
CA VAL A 34 5.20 3.59 -6.28
C VAL A 34 5.05 2.20 -6.91
N THR A 35 5.16 2.10 -8.24
CA THR A 35 5.26 0.83 -8.95
C THR A 35 6.60 0.70 -9.67
N TYR A 36 7.10 -0.52 -9.78
CA TYR A 36 8.35 -0.87 -10.46
C TYR A 36 8.27 -2.31 -10.98
N SER A 37 9.27 -2.71 -11.77
CA SER A 37 9.38 -4.08 -12.28
C SER A 37 10.77 -4.67 -12.01
N VAL A 38 10.81 -5.97 -11.72
CA VAL A 38 12.03 -6.77 -11.55
C VAL A 38 11.86 -8.05 -12.37
N ASP A 39 12.78 -8.33 -13.28
CA ASP A 39 12.76 -9.54 -14.14
C ASP A 39 11.42 -9.78 -14.87
N GLY A 40 10.74 -8.69 -15.24
CA GLY A 40 9.45 -8.72 -15.93
C GLY A 40 8.23 -8.84 -15.03
N GLU A 41 8.40 -9.02 -13.71
CA GLU A 41 7.31 -9.03 -12.74
C GLU A 41 7.06 -7.61 -12.20
N GLN A 42 5.78 -7.21 -12.09
CA GLN A 42 5.39 -5.90 -11.60
C GLN A 42 5.10 -5.91 -10.11
N PHE A 43 5.62 -4.90 -9.41
CA PHE A 43 5.40 -4.69 -7.99
C PHE A 43 4.83 -3.31 -7.69
N VAL A 44 4.16 -3.21 -6.56
CA VAL A 44 3.74 -1.95 -5.94
C VAL A 44 4.34 -1.87 -4.56
N ALA A 45 5.09 -0.82 -4.24
CA ALA A 45 5.66 -0.58 -2.92
C ALA A 45 5.08 0.65 -2.24
N VAL A 46 5.00 0.59 -0.91
CA VAL A 46 4.58 1.72 -0.09
C VAL A 46 5.26 1.68 1.28
N ALA A 47 5.57 2.87 1.82
CA ALA A 47 6.07 3.00 3.18
C ALA A 47 4.92 3.12 4.19
N ALA A 48 4.94 2.26 5.21
CA ALA A 48 4.01 2.24 6.33
C ALA A 48 4.73 2.71 7.61
N GLY A 49 4.87 4.03 7.74
CA GLY A 49 5.57 4.67 8.87
C GLY A 49 4.64 5.42 9.83
N GLY A 50 3.47 5.84 9.35
CA GLY A 50 2.56 6.72 10.04
C GLY A 50 3.08 8.15 10.17
N HIS A 51 2.28 8.99 10.85
CA HIS A 51 2.64 10.36 11.16
C HIS A 51 2.15 10.70 12.56
N ARG A 52 3.02 11.32 13.38
CA ARG A 52 2.76 11.55 14.82
C ARG A 52 1.49 12.36 15.09
N LEU A 53 1.06 13.21 14.16
CA LEU A 53 -0.18 14.01 14.31
C LEU A 53 -1.47 13.17 14.25
N PHE A 54 -1.48 12.04 13.54
CA PHE A 54 -2.72 11.31 13.27
C PHE A 54 -3.12 10.30 14.36
N LYS A 55 -2.29 10.11 15.39
CA LYS A 55 -2.57 9.23 16.56
C LYS A 55 -2.92 7.78 16.20
N PHE A 56 -2.52 7.32 15.02
CA PHE A 56 -2.55 5.91 14.64
C PHE A 56 -1.20 5.24 14.95
N PRO A 57 -1.13 3.90 14.98
CA PRO A 57 0.13 3.20 15.17
C PRO A 57 1.21 3.66 14.19
N LEU A 58 2.42 3.83 14.73
CA LEU A 58 3.62 4.10 13.95
C LEU A 58 4.25 2.77 13.52
N GLY A 59 4.97 2.81 12.41
CA GLY A 59 5.66 1.66 11.84
C GLY A 59 7.00 2.04 11.26
N ASP A 60 7.71 1.05 10.75
CA ASP A 60 8.99 1.22 10.09
C ASP A 60 9.16 0.12 9.03
N ALA A 61 8.20 0.07 8.11
CA ALA A 61 8.17 -0.95 7.06
C ALA A 61 8.00 -0.32 5.68
N ILE A 62 8.73 -0.86 4.71
CA ILE A 62 8.40 -0.75 3.29
C ILE A 62 7.81 -2.10 2.89
N ILE A 63 6.60 -2.09 2.34
CA ILE A 63 5.90 -3.30 1.92
C ILE A 63 5.77 -3.29 0.41
N ALA A 64 6.21 -4.37 -0.24
CA ALA A 64 6.05 -4.59 -1.67
C ALA A 64 5.02 -5.68 -1.93
N PHE A 65 4.12 -5.44 -2.88
CA PHE A 65 3.07 -6.35 -3.31
C PHE A 65 3.33 -6.78 -4.75
N GLY A 66 3.34 -8.08 -4.99
CA GLY A 66 3.33 -8.72 -6.31
C GLY A 66 2.16 -9.70 -6.40
N LEU A 67 1.85 -10.15 -7.61
CA LEU A 67 0.94 -11.28 -7.78
C LEU A 67 1.69 -12.58 -7.44
N PRO A 68 1.00 -13.63 -6.97
CA PRO A 68 1.63 -14.94 -6.82
C PRO A 68 2.24 -15.39 -8.15
N ASP A 69 3.43 -16.00 -8.11
CA ASP A 69 3.97 -16.67 -9.29
C ASP A 69 3.07 -17.85 -9.64
N GLU A 70 2.58 -17.90 -10.88
CA GLU A 70 1.71 -18.97 -11.38
C GLU A 70 2.51 -20.10 -12.06
N ARG A 71 3.86 -20.06 -11.99
CA ARG A 71 4.73 -21.13 -12.49
C ARG A 71 4.85 -22.32 -11.55
#